data_AF-Q8YTM0-F1
#
_entry.id   AF-Q8YTM0-F1
#
_cell.length_a   1.000
_cell.length_b   1.000
_cell.length_c   1.000
_cell.angle_alpha   90.00
_cell.angle_beta   90.00
_cell.angle_gamma   90.00
#
_symmetry.space_group_name_H-M   'P 1'
#
loop_
_entity.id
_entity.type
_entity.pdbx_description
1 polymer ?
#
loop_
_entity_poly.entity_id
_entity_poly.type
_entity_poly.pdbx_seq_one_letter_code
_entity_poly.pdbx_strand_id
1 'polypeptide(L)'
;MIGKILLHFLDNELITLFGIKQSGKISKKIYQELRLSTRLAFLLCSDKVVIPASNYFESPFAKKILDELQEFSEFGYLGLISSSMNVLEFVEKKKEQYSTDRNRYPIYFKSLESQSSLSISATWIPRNKSATEDITQNWITNIDNSSIWKKFWFFR
;
A
#
# COMPACT_ATOMS: atom_id res chain seq x y z
N MET A 1 7.54 -16.45 -11.92
CA MET A 1 6.48 -15.62 -11.31
C MET A 1 6.75 -15.47 -9.82
N ILE A 2 6.45 -14.31 -9.26
CA ILE A 2 6.68 -13.98 -7.84
C ILE A 2 5.37 -14.25 -7.10
N GLY A 3 5.42 -14.72 -5.85
CA GLY A 3 4.25 -14.99 -5.01
C GLY A 3 3.42 -13.74 -4.70
N LYS A 4 3.25 -13.37 -3.42
CA LYS A 4 2.60 -12.09 -3.09
C LYS A 4 3.58 -10.93 -3.30
N ILE A 5 3.11 -9.85 -3.90
CA ILE A 5 3.89 -8.62 -4.07
C ILE A 5 3.31 -7.52 -3.19
N LEU A 6 4.15 -6.95 -2.31
CA LEU A 6 3.78 -5.84 -1.43
C LEU A 6 4.11 -4.48 -2.06
N LEU A 7 3.10 -3.63 -2.25
CA LEU A 7 3.25 -2.27 -2.76
C LEU A 7 3.63 -1.27 -1.65
N HIS A 8 4.85 -1.38 -1.13
CA HIS A 8 5.32 -0.48 -0.06
C HIS A 8 5.63 0.94 -0.56
N PHE A 9 5.90 1.13 -1.86
CA PHE A 9 6.30 2.41 -2.46
C PHE A 9 5.17 3.45 -2.58
N LEU A 10 3.93 3.08 -2.27
CA LEU A 10 2.75 3.95 -2.32
C LEU A 10 2.49 4.72 -1.00
N ASP A 11 3.48 4.75 -0.11
CA ASP A 11 3.42 5.40 1.21
C ASP A 11 3.27 6.93 1.11
N ASN A 12 2.26 7.50 1.79
CA ASN A 12 2.01 8.92 1.85
C ASN A 12 3.11 9.71 2.59
N GLU A 13 3.73 9.10 3.59
CA GLU A 13 4.79 9.75 4.36
C GLU A 13 6.04 9.97 3.50
N LEU A 14 6.36 9.04 2.58
CA LEU A 14 7.45 9.25 1.62
C LEU A 14 7.17 10.44 0.70
N ILE A 15 5.94 10.53 0.16
CA ILE A 15 5.54 11.64 -0.71
C ILE A 15 5.66 12.97 0.03
N THR A 16 5.22 13.00 1.29
CA THR A 16 5.27 14.17 2.16
C THR A 16 6.71 14.54 2.51
N LEU A 17 7.55 13.57 2.85
CA LEU A 17 8.96 13.75 3.20
C LEU A 17 9.75 14.41 2.07
N PHE A 18 9.50 14.03 0.81
CA PHE A 18 10.15 14.64 -0.35
C PHE A 18 9.50 15.95 -0.80
N GLY A 19 8.52 16.48 -0.06
CA GLY A 19 7.86 17.76 -0.36
C GLY A 19 7.11 17.75 -1.69
N ILE A 20 6.69 16.58 -2.16
CA ILE A 20 6.00 16.44 -3.44
C ILE A 20 4.59 17.00 -3.28
N LYS A 21 4.36 18.16 -3.90
CA LYS A 21 3.01 18.74 -3.98
C LYS A 21 2.10 17.80 -4.74
N GLN A 22 0.82 17.73 -4.34
CA GLN A 22 -0.17 16.88 -5.01
C GLN A 22 -0.48 17.32 -6.46
N SER A 23 -0.12 18.55 -6.83
CA SER A 23 -0.34 19.11 -8.17
C SER A 23 0.97 19.52 -8.84
N GLY A 24 0.93 19.62 -10.17
CA GLY A 24 2.05 20.07 -10.99
C GLY A 24 2.76 18.96 -11.77
N LYS A 25 3.78 19.37 -12.55
CA LYS A 25 4.47 18.49 -13.51
C LYS A 25 5.21 17.33 -12.84
N ILE A 26 5.84 17.58 -11.69
CA ILE A 26 6.58 16.55 -10.92
C ILE A 26 5.61 15.51 -10.36
N SER A 27 4.52 15.95 -9.71
CA SER A 27 3.43 15.09 -9.24
C SER A 27 2.93 14.15 -10.34
N LYS A 28 2.65 14.70 -11.54
CA LYS A 28 2.18 13.90 -12.67
C LYS A 28 3.17 12.82 -13.09
N LYS A 29 4.47 13.13 -13.14
CA LYS A 29 5.51 12.15 -13.47
C LYS A 29 5.59 11.05 -12.41
N ILE A 30 5.63 11.43 -11.14
CA ILE A 30 5.69 10.47 -10.03
C ILE A 30 4.48 9.55 -10.06
N TYR A 31 3.28 10.11 -10.22
CA TYR A 31 2.07 9.32 -10.37
C TYR A 31 2.15 8.33 -11.55
N GLN A 32 2.71 8.73 -12.70
CA GLN A 32 2.90 7.83 -13.85
C GLN A 32 3.85 6.67 -13.53
N GLU A 33 4.96 6.92 -12.84
CA GLU A 33 5.93 5.89 -12.42
C GLU A 33 5.35 4.94 -11.38
N LEU A 34 4.65 5.47 -10.37
CA LEU A 34 3.95 4.66 -9.36
C LEU A 34 2.90 3.78 -10.02
N ARG A 35 2.13 4.34 -10.96
CA ARG A 35 1.11 3.61 -11.72
C ARG A 35 1.72 2.51 -12.59
N LEU A 36 2.82 2.79 -13.29
CA LEU A 36 3.54 1.79 -14.08
C LEU A 36 4.05 0.66 -13.18
N SER A 37 4.67 1.00 -12.06
CA SER A 37 5.19 0.03 -11.08
C SER A 37 4.08 -0.87 -10.53
N THR A 38 2.92 -0.31 -10.20
CA THR A 38 1.75 -1.09 -9.78
C THR A 38 1.27 -2.04 -10.88
N ARG A 39 1.18 -1.60 -12.14
CA ARG A 39 0.79 -2.49 -13.26
C ARG A 39 1.79 -3.62 -13.47
N LEU A 40 3.09 -3.33 -13.36
CA LEU A 40 4.13 -4.36 -13.43
C LEU A 40 3.99 -5.37 -12.28
N ALA A 41 3.66 -4.91 -11.07
CA ALA A 41 3.38 -5.82 -9.95
C ALA A 41 2.24 -6.78 -10.28
N PHE A 42 1.13 -6.31 -10.86
CA PHE A 42 0.03 -7.18 -11.28
C PHE A 42 0.45 -8.19 -12.36
N LEU A 43 1.31 -7.81 -13.31
CA LEU A 43 1.80 -8.72 -14.36
C LEU A 43 2.78 -9.78 -13.85
N LEU A 44 3.57 -9.47 -12.82
CA LEU A 44 4.62 -10.36 -12.29
C LEU A 44 4.15 -11.27 -11.16
N CYS A 45 3.05 -10.89 -10.51
CA CYS A 45 2.44 -11.59 -9.40
C CYS A 45 1.70 -12.86 -9.88
N SER A 46 1.93 -14.00 -9.23
CA SER A 46 1.16 -15.24 -9.45
C SER A 46 0.05 -15.49 -8.44
N ASP A 47 -0.03 -14.69 -7.36
CA ASP A 47 -1.03 -14.87 -6.31
C ASP A 47 -1.83 -13.59 -6.10
N LYS A 48 -1.29 -12.65 -5.33
CA LYS A 48 -1.99 -11.43 -4.93
C LYS A 48 -1.05 -10.24 -4.77
N VAL A 49 -1.47 -9.10 -5.32
CA VAL A 49 -0.85 -7.81 -5.02
C VAL A 49 -1.48 -7.29 -3.73
N VAL A 50 -0.63 -6.98 -2.76
CA VAL A 50 -1.07 -6.50 -1.43
C VAL A 50 -0.52 -5.11 -1.15
N ILE A 51 -1.30 -4.28 -0.47
CA ILE A 51 -0.89 -2.93 -0.07
C ILE A 51 -1.25 -2.69 1.41
N PRO A 52 -0.41 -2.00 2.20
CA PRO A 52 -0.80 -1.58 3.54
C PRO A 52 -2.09 -0.78 3.51
N ALA A 53 -3.04 -1.11 4.38
CA ALA A 53 -4.32 -0.40 4.44
C ALA A 53 -4.13 1.11 4.65
N SER A 54 -3.16 1.51 5.48
CA SER A 54 -2.77 2.92 5.67
C SER A 54 -2.42 3.61 4.36
N ASN A 55 -1.65 2.96 3.48
CA ASN A 55 -1.25 3.57 2.22
C ASN A 55 -2.48 3.82 1.35
N TYR A 56 -3.41 2.87 1.25
CA TYR A 56 -4.64 3.05 0.48
C TYR A 56 -5.50 4.21 1.00
N PHE A 57 -5.70 4.32 2.32
CA PHE A 57 -6.57 5.35 2.90
C PHE A 57 -5.91 6.73 2.99
N GLU A 58 -4.59 6.79 3.19
CA GLU A 58 -3.86 8.02 3.51
C GLU A 58 -3.18 8.64 2.28
N SER A 59 -2.83 7.85 1.26
CA SER A 59 -2.13 8.32 0.06
C SER A 59 -3.10 8.62 -1.10
N PRO A 60 -3.21 9.88 -1.56
CA PRO A 60 -4.03 10.22 -2.72
C PRO A 60 -3.60 9.48 -4.00
N PHE A 61 -2.29 9.22 -4.16
CA PHE A 61 -1.79 8.44 -5.30
C PHE A 61 -2.18 6.97 -5.18
N ALA A 62 -2.03 6.36 -4.00
CA ALA A 62 -2.40 4.96 -3.81
C ALA A 62 -3.88 4.74 -4.10
N LYS A 63 -4.74 5.58 -3.51
CA LYS A 63 -6.18 5.55 -3.75
C LYS A 63 -6.50 5.64 -5.23
N LYS A 64 -6.02 6.70 -5.90
CA LYS A 64 -6.28 6.91 -7.32
C LYS A 64 -5.80 5.75 -8.20
N ILE A 65 -4.60 5.22 -7.97
CA ILE A 65 -4.05 4.12 -8.77
C ILE A 65 -4.85 2.83 -8.56
N LEU A 66 -5.29 2.56 -7.34
CA LEU A 66 -6.01 1.33 -7.02
C LEU A 66 -7.48 1.39 -7.41
N ASP A 67 -8.10 2.57 -7.34
CA ASP A 67 -9.45 2.81 -7.86
C ASP A 67 -9.49 2.54 -9.39
N GLU A 68 -8.44 2.89 -10.13
CA GLU A 68 -8.32 2.56 -11.57
C GLU A 68 -8.15 1.05 -11.86
N LEU A 69 -7.86 0.26 -10.83
CA LEU A 69 -7.60 -1.18 -10.91
C LEU A 69 -8.64 -1.97 -10.10
N GLN A 70 -9.81 -1.37 -9.86
CA GLN A 70 -10.88 -1.96 -9.05
C GLN A 70 -11.32 -3.34 -9.57
N GLU A 71 -11.31 -3.57 -10.88
CA GLU A 71 -11.64 -4.87 -11.46
C GLU A 71 -10.74 -6.00 -10.91
N PHE A 72 -9.44 -5.74 -10.73
CA PHE A 72 -8.53 -6.72 -10.13
C PHE A 72 -8.88 -7.02 -8.67
N SER A 73 -9.49 -6.05 -8.00
CA SER A 73 -10.01 -6.21 -6.65
C SER A 73 -11.20 -7.14 -6.60
N GLU A 74 -12.15 -6.98 -7.53
CA GLU A 74 -13.36 -7.81 -7.63
C GLU A 74 -13.01 -9.29 -7.90
N PHE A 75 -11.98 -9.54 -8.70
CA PHE A 75 -11.45 -10.89 -8.93
C PHE A 75 -10.52 -11.39 -7.82
N GLY A 76 -10.31 -10.61 -6.75
CA GLY A 76 -9.53 -11.02 -5.59
C GLY A 76 -8.02 -10.93 -5.75
N TYR A 77 -7.49 -10.31 -6.80
CA TYR A 77 -6.05 -10.13 -7.04
C TYR A 77 -5.44 -8.94 -6.27
N LEU A 78 -6.27 -8.09 -5.67
CA LEU A 78 -5.85 -7.01 -4.77
C LEU A 78 -6.26 -7.28 -3.33
N GLY A 79 -5.35 -7.05 -2.39
CA GLY A 79 -5.63 -7.16 -0.95
C GLY A 79 -5.10 -5.98 -0.14
N LEU A 80 -5.87 -5.58 0.88
CA LEU A 80 -5.40 -4.66 1.91
C LEU A 80 -4.83 -5.43 3.09
N ILE A 81 -3.58 -5.17 3.43
CA ILE A 81 -2.89 -5.81 4.55
C ILE A 81 -2.83 -4.85 5.75
N SER A 82 -3.20 -5.36 6.93
CA SER A 82 -3.22 -4.60 8.18
C SER A 82 -3.04 -5.52 9.39
N SER A 83 -2.58 -4.97 10.52
CA SER A 83 -2.57 -5.68 11.81
C SER A 83 -3.94 -5.71 12.51
N SER A 84 -4.96 -5.07 11.93
CA SER A 84 -6.34 -5.17 12.41
C SER A 84 -7.08 -6.31 11.69
N MET A 85 -8.08 -6.88 12.35
CA MET A 85 -8.88 -8.00 11.83
C MET A 85 -9.82 -7.59 10.71
N ASN A 86 -10.27 -6.34 10.69
CA ASN A 86 -11.15 -5.79 9.68
C ASN A 86 -10.99 -4.26 9.56
N VAL A 87 -11.68 -3.67 8.58
CA VAL A 87 -11.66 -2.22 8.31
C VAL A 87 -12.15 -1.41 9.51
N LEU A 88 -13.19 -1.86 10.22
CA LEU A 88 -13.74 -1.14 11.38
C LEU A 88 -12.71 -1.01 12.49
N GLU A 89 -12.09 -2.12 12.88
CA GLU A 89 -11.03 -2.12 13.89
C GLU A 89 -9.82 -1.28 13.44
N PHE A 90 -9.47 -1.30 12.16
CA PHE A 90 -8.43 -0.44 11.61
C PHE A 90 -8.76 1.05 11.76
N VAL A 91 -9.99 1.45 11.43
CA VAL A 91 -10.44 2.84 11.57
C VAL A 91 -10.41 3.27 13.03
N GLU A 92 -10.88 2.45 13.96
CA GLU A 92 -10.85 2.77 15.39
C GLU A 92 -9.41 2.95 15.91
N LYS A 93 -8.48 2.03 15.56
CA LYS A 93 -7.06 2.18 15.90
C LYS A 93 -6.45 3.47 15.32
N LYS A 94 -6.83 3.84 14.10
CA LYS A 94 -6.35 5.07 13.46
C LYS A 94 -6.93 6.34 14.10
N LYS A 95 -8.20 6.31 14.54
CA LYS A 95 -8.79 7.41 15.32
C LYS A 95 -8.06 7.64 16.64
N GLU A 96 -7.70 6.57 17.33
CA GLU A 96 -6.90 6.65 18.57
C GLU A 96 -5.50 7.21 18.27
N GLN A 97 -4.81 6.63 17.28
CA GLN A 97 -3.47 7.04 16.84
C GLN A 97 -3.40 8.53 16.46
N TYR A 98 -4.40 9.04 15.75
CA TYR A 98 -4.43 10.40 15.22
C TYR A 98 -5.36 11.33 16.01
N SER A 99 -5.73 10.96 17.24
CA SER A 99 -6.67 11.71 18.08
C SER A 99 -6.24 13.17 18.32
N THR A 100 -4.93 13.42 18.34
CA THR A 100 -4.30 14.75 18.50
C THR A 100 -4.02 15.47 17.19
N ASP A 101 -4.10 14.80 16.04
CA ASP A 101 -3.80 15.35 14.71
C ASP A 101 -4.93 15.09 13.70
N ARG A 102 -6.15 15.41 14.12
CA ARG A 102 -7.38 15.14 13.35
C ARG A 102 -7.42 15.88 12.01
N ASN A 103 -6.82 17.06 11.96
CA ASN A 103 -6.80 17.89 10.76
C ASN A 103 -5.93 17.29 9.65
N ARG A 104 -4.85 16.58 10.02
CA ARG A 104 -3.98 15.89 9.06
C ARG A 104 -4.63 14.63 8.50
N TYR A 105 -5.40 13.90 9.31
CA TYR A 105 -6.05 12.66 8.90
C TYR A 105 -7.59 12.69 9.06
N PRO A 106 -8.29 13.62 8.37
CA PRO A 106 -9.73 13.83 8.57
C PRO A 106 -10.57 12.63 8.11
N ILE A 107 -10.04 11.75 7.25
CA ILE A 107 -10.75 10.57 6.73
C ILE A 107 -11.24 9.64 7.85
N TYR A 108 -10.53 9.56 8.98
CA TYR A 108 -10.90 8.68 10.09
C TYR A 108 -11.97 9.27 11.01
N PHE A 109 -12.24 10.57 10.96
CA PHE A 109 -13.13 11.27 11.89
C PHE A 109 -14.47 11.71 11.26
N LYS A 110 -14.70 11.39 9.97
CA LYS A 110 -15.98 11.67 9.29
C LYS A 110 -17.07 10.68 9.73
N SER A 111 -18.35 11.08 9.62
CA SER A 111 -19.52 10.28 10.00
C SER A 111 -19.58 8.92 9.29
N LEU A 112 -20.22 7.92 9.90
CA LEU A 112 -20.37 6.55 9.37
C LEU A 112 -21.00 6.50 7.96
N GLU A 113 -21.93 7.40 7.65
CA GLU A 113 -22.52 7.54 6.30
C GLU A 113 -21.47 7.94 5.25
N SER A 114 -20.47 8.74 5.65
CA SER A 114 -19.31 9.09 4.83
C SER A 114 -18.32 7.94 4.68
N GLN A 115 -18.32 6.99 5.62
CA GLN A 115 -17.44 5.82 5.66
C GLN A 115 -17.94 4.68 4.77
N SER A 116 -19.16 4.76 4.22
CA SER A 116 -19.62 3.88 3.13
C SER A 116 -18.73 3.96 1.88
N SER A 117 -18.01 5.08 1.70
CA SER A 117 -16.94 5.26 0.69
C SER A 117 -15.63 4.52 1.00
N LEU A 118 -15.55 3.87 2.16
CA LEU A 118 -14.49 2.92 2.52
C LEU A 118 -14.88 1.48 2.11
N SER A 119 -16.00 1.30 1.39
CA SER A 119 -16.35 0.04 0.75
C SER A 119 -15.30 -0.27 -0.32
N ILE A 120 -14.29 -1.01 0.10
CA ILE A 120 -13.21 -1.48 -0.74
C ILE A 120 -13.57 -2.88 -1.19
N SER A 121 -13.64 -3.11 -2.50
CA SER A 121 -13.79 -4.44 -3.08
C SER A 121 -12.55 -5.34 -2.86
N ALA A 122 -11.56 -4.90 -2.09
CA ALA A 122 -10.29 -5.62 -1.88
C ALA A 122 -10.39 -6.54 -0.68
N THR A 123 -9.73 -7.69 -0.79
CA THR A 123 -9.69 -8.65 0.30
C THR A 123 -8.94 -8.04 1.49
N TRP A 124 -9.57 -8.00 2.67
CA TRP A 124 -8.87 -7.67 3.90
C TRP A 124 -8.01 -8.83 4.36
N ILE A 125 -6.73 -8.59 4.61
CA ILE A 125 -5.74 -9.60 5.00
C ILE A 125 -5.14 -9.19 6.34
N PRO A 126 -5.59 -9.78 7.47
CA PRO A 126 -4.96 -9.55 8.75
C PRO A 126 -3.55 -10.13 8.75
N ARG A 127 -2.63 -9.44 9.42
CA ARG A 127 -1.25 -9.87 9.60
C ARG A 127 -0.89 -9.83 11.08
N ASN A 128 -0.11 -10.81 11.53
CA ASN A 128 0.37 -10.84 12.92
C ASN A 128 1.78 -10.28 13.07
N LYS A 129 2.49 -10.00 11.96
CA LYS A 129 3.89 -9.53 11.96
C LYS A 129 4.02 -8.11 11.43
N SER A 130 4.98 -7.36 11.97
CA SER A 130 5.31 -6.00 11.52
C SER A 130 6.01 -6.00 10.15
N ALA A 131 5.69 -5.02 9.31
CA ALA A 131 6.22 -4.94 7.94
C ALA A 131 7.66 -4.45 7.99
N THR A 132 7.91 -3.48 8.87
CA THR A 132 9.25 -2.99 9.20
C THR A 132 10.12 -4.12 9.70
N GLU A 133 9.61 -4.98 10.59
CA GLU A 133 10.38 -6.10 11.14
C GLU A 133 10.68 -7.16 10.08
N ASP A 134 9.68 -7.54 9.28
CA ASP A 134 9.88 -8.50 8.18
C ASP A 134 10.88 -7.96 7.13
N ILE A 135 10.76 -6.69 6.74
CA ILE A 135 11.68 -6.04 5.80
C ILE A 135 13.09 -5.99 6.41
N THR A 136 13.22 -5.50 7.64
CA THR A 136 14.52 -5.36 8.32
C THR A 136 15.20 -6.72 8.46
N GLN A 137 14.47 -7.73 8.92
CA GLN A 137 15.01 -9.07 9.07
C GLN A 137 15.40 -9.68 7.73
N ASN A 138 14.61 -9.46 6.68
CA ASN A 138 14.96 -9.92 5.33
C ASN A 138 16.25 -9.25 4.84
N TRP A 139 16.39 -7.93 5.01
CA TRP A 139 17.63 -7.22 4.70
C TRP A 139 18.81 -7.80 5.48
N ILE A 140 18.72 -7.90 6.81
CA ILE A 140 19.79 -8.45 7.65
C ILE A 140 20.20 -9.86 7.18
N THR A 141 19.22 -10.70 6.86
CA THR A 141 19.46 -12.10 6.49
C THR A 141 20.06 -12.25 5.09
N ASN A 142 19.77 -11.31 4.17
CA ASN A 142 20.05 -11.49 2.75
C ASN A 142 20.97 -10.44 2.13
N ILE A 143 21.39 -9.39 2.85
CA ILE A 143 22.19 -8.28 2.30
C ILE A 143 23.49 -8.78 1.65
N ASP A 144 24.18 -9.72 2.29
CA ASP A 144 25.44 -10.30 1.80
C ASP A 144 25.26 -11.61 1.01
N ASN A 145 24.02 -12.07 0.84
CA ASN A 145 23.75 -13.32 0.16
C ASN A 145 23.71 -13.13 -1.36
N SER A 146 24.88 -13.19 -1.99
CA SER A 146 25.04 -13.06 -3.45
C SER A 146 24.18 -14.03 -4.28
N SER A 147 23.71 -15.15 -3.72
CA SER A 147 22.86 -16.12 -4.43
C SER A 147 21.45 -15.58 -4.74
N ILE A 148 20.90 -14.74 -3.87
CA ILE A 148 19.59 -14.10 -4.10
C ILE A 148 19.72 -13.04 -5.19
N TRP A 149 20.75 -12.20 -5.11
CA TRP A 149 21.01 -11.17 -6.11
C TRP A 149 21.28 -11.77 -7.50
N LYS A 150 22.01 -12.89 -7.57
CA LYS A 150 22.20 -13.65 -8.82
C LYS A 150 20.87 -14.13 -9.41
N LYS A 151 19.93 -14.61 -8.59
CA LYS A 151 18.59 -15.03 -9.05
C LYS A 151 17.80 -13.89 -9.72
N PHE A 152 18.00 -12.65 -9.30
CA PHE A 152 17.32 -11.48 -9.88
C PHE A 152 18.10 -10.83 -11.04
N TRP A 153 19.42 -10.98 -11.09
CA TRP A 153 20.28 -10.38 -12.12
C TRP A 153 20.49 -11.23 -13.39
N PHE A 154 20.19 -12.54 -13.36
CA PHE A 154 20.35 -13.44 -14.51
C PHE A 154 19.09 -13.55 -15.40
N PHE A 155 18.40 -12.43 -15.64
CA PHE A 155 17.63 -12.23 -16.87
C PHE A 155 18.39 -11.24 -17.76
N ARG A 156 19.43 -11.76 -18.43
CA ARG A 156 20.05 -11.16 -19.61
C ARG A 156 20.07 -12.20 -20.70
#